data_AF-A0A7W3J4A2-F1
#
_entry.id   AF-A0A7W3J4A2-F1
#
_cell.length_a   1.000
_cell.length_b   1.000
_cell.length_c   1.000
_cell.angle_alpha   90.00
_cell.angle_beta   90.00
_cell.angle_gamma   90.00
#
_symmetry.space_group_name_H-M   'P 1'
#
loop_
_entity.id
_entity.type
_entity.pdbx_description
1 polymer ?
#
loop_
_entity_poly.entity_id
_entity_poly.type
_entity_poly.pdbx_seq_one_letter_code
_entity_poly.pdbx_strand_id
1 'polypeptide(L)'
;MDGPIAHYVKATPPPCKIDGCDDVSDSRGWCRRHYLRWWRLGDPGPAELRRIGLIETCTADGCDKQHRTKGYCDTHYRRWKRGVPVESKTFKALPKPSDPNSYAAVHARLRATWGPASDYACSTCGEDARHWAYQHNDPHPLRAPNGMPYSTDIFGCYEAMCGPCHGKFDRDLDMREAIFN
;
A
#
# COMPACT_ATOMS: atom_id res chain seq x y z
N MET A 1 23.21 9.99 -55.65
CA MET A 1 24.49 9.80 -54.95
C MET A 1 24.14 9.27 -53.59
N ASP A 2 23.91 7.96 -53.51
CA ASP A 2 23.42 7.31 -52.30
C ASP A 2 24.61 6.58 -51.67
N GLY A 3 25.24 7.26 -50.71
CA GLY A 3 26.29 6.66 -49.90
C GLY A 3 25.70 5.60 -48.96
N PRO A 4 26.43 4.51 -48.65
CA PRO A 4 25.89 3.44 -47.81
C PRO A 4 25.67 3.94 -46.38
N ILE A 5 24.47 3.69 -45.85
CA ILE A 5 24.13 3.90 -44.44
C ILE A 5 24.93 2.87 -43.62
N ALA A 6 25.89 3.35 -42.82
CA ALA A 6 26.63 2.50 -41.90
C ALA A 6 25.68 1.98 -40.80
N HIS A 7 25.37 0.68 -40.83
CA HIS A 7 24.65 0.01 -39.75
C HIS A 7 25.55 -0.06 -38.51
N TYR A 8 25.24 0.74 -37.50
CA TYR A 8 25.90 0.67 -36.19
C TYR A 8 25.50 -0.63 -35.49
N VAL A 9 26.40 -1.62 -35.52
CA VAL A 9 26.29 -2.82 -34.70
C VAL A 9 26.79 -2.45 -33.30
N LYS A 10 25.89 -2.45 -32.30
CA LYS A 10 26.28 -2.28 -30.90
C LYS A 10 27.27 -3.39 -30.54
N ALA A 11 28.50 -3.00 -30.18
CA ALA A 11 29.48 -3.93 -29.65
C ALA A 11 28.89 -4.63 -28.43
N THR A 12 29.06 -5.95 -28.35
CA THR A 12 28.69 -6.73 -27.17
C THR A 12 29.55 -6.26 -26.00
N PRO A 13 28.96 -5.92 -24.83
CA PRO A 13 29.75 -5.51 -23.68
C PRO A 13 30.66 -6.65 -23.22
N PRO A 14 31.86 -6.34 -22.69
CA PRO A 14 32.76 -7.36 -22.17
C PRO A 14 32.13 -8.10 -20.97
N PRO A 15 32.59 -9.31 -20.62
CA PRO A 15 32.09 -10.03 -19.45
C PRO A 15 32.41 -9.29 -18.15
N CYS A 16 31.68 -9.61 -17.07
CA CYS A 16 31.98 -9.12 -15.74
C CYS A 16 33.38 -9.58 -15.28
N LYS A 17 34.13 -8.68 -14.63
CA LYS A 17 35.45 -8.97 -14.06
C LYS A 17 35.42 -9.77 -12.74
N ILE A 18 34.24 -10.07 -12.20
CA ILE A 18 34.13 -10.88 -10.98
C ILE A 18 34.16 -12.35 -11.37
N ASP A 19 35.16 -13.07 -10.86
CA ASP A 19 35.35 -14.50 -11.14
C ASP A 19 34.11 -15.31 -10.74
N GLY A 20 33.67 -16.20 -11.63
CA GLY A 20 32.43 -16.97 -11.50
C GLY A 20 31.13 -16.22 -11.83
N CYS A 21 31.19 -15.00 -12.39
CA CYS A 21 30.00 -14.24 -12.82
C CYS A 21 29.84 -14.25 -14.35
N ASP A 22 28.80 -14.91 -14.84
CA ASP A 22 28.52 -15.04 -16.27
C ASP A 22 27.74 -13.84 -16.88
N ASP A 23 27.51 -12.78 -16.09
CA ASP A 23 26.83 -11.58 -16.56
C ASP A 23 27.77 -10.66 -17.38
N VAL A 24 27.20 -9.86 -18.28
CA VAL A 24 27.96 -8.85 -19.04
C VAL A 24 28.21 -7.58 -18.21
N SER A 25 29.35 -6.95 -18.43
CA SER A 25 29.73 -5.68 -17.82
C SER A 25 28.83 -4.55 -18.29
N ASP A 26 28.41 -3.72 -17.36
CA ASP A 26 27.66 -2.48 -17.58
C ASP A 26 28.58 -1.27 -17.45
N SER A 27 29.39 -1.23 -16.37
CA SER A 27 30.25 -0.08 -16.07
C SER A 27 31.45 -0.52 -15.23
N ARG A 28 32.61 0.12 -15.47
CA ARG A 28 33.89 -0.18 -14.77
C ARG A 28 34.37 -1.63 -14.89
N GLY A 29 33.88 -2.39 -15.87
CA GLY A 29 34.20 -3.81 -16.04
C GLY A 29 33.38 -4.73 -15.13
N TRP A 30 32.33 -4.24 -14.48
CA TRP A 30 31.43 -5.02 -13.66
C TRP A 30 30.03 -5.02 -14.23
N CYS A 31 29.31 -6.13 -14.09
CA CYS A 31 27.88 -6.16 -14.40
C CYS A 31 27.13 -5.18 -13.48
N ARG A 32 25.92 -4.80 -13.87
CA ARG A 32 25.13 -3.81 -13.12
C ARG A 32 24.97 -4.17 -11.63
N ARG A 33 24.87 -5.46 -11.29
CA ARG A 33 24.77 -5.95 -9.91
C ARG A 33 26.03 -5.64 -9.11
N HIS A 34 27.20 -5.99 -9.63
CA HIS A 34 28.49 -5.77 -8.97
C HIS A 34 28.88 -4.29 -8.94
N TYR A 35 28.59 -3.55 -10.01
CA TYR A 35 28.75 -2.10 -10.04
C TYR A 35 27.94 -1.40 -8.94
N LEU A 36 26.66 -1.77 -8.76
CA LEU A 36 25.81 -1.19 -7.72
C LEU A 36 26.25 -1.56 -6.30
N ARG A 37 26.79 -2.77 -6.09
CA ARG A 37 27.36 -3.16 -4.79
C ARG A 37 28.59 -2.30 -4.46
N TRP A 38 29.52 -2.17 -5.41
CA TRP A 38 30.68 -1.30 -5.26
C TRP A 38 30.28 0.16 -4.99
N TRP A 39 29.35 0.71 -5.76
CA TRP A 39 28.92 2.10 -5.59
C TRP A 39 28.31 2.38 -4.21
N ARG A 40 27.59 1.40 -3.63
CA ARG A 40 26.93 1.54 -2.32
C ARG A 40 27.81 1.18 -1.13
N LEU A 41 28.69 0.20 -1.29
CA LEU A 41 29.39 -0.48 -0.19
C LEU A 41 30.92 -0.37 -0.30
N GLY A 42 31.44 0.12 -1.42
CA GLY A 42 32.87 0.17 -1.73
C GLY A 42 33.46 -1.14 -2.27
N ASP A 43 32.69 -2.23 -2.30
CA ASP A 43 33.12 -3.56 -2.73
C ASP A 43 32.07 -4.21 -3.65
N PRO A 44 32.42 -4.67 -4.86
CA PRO A 44 31.51 -5.44 -5.71
C PRO A 44 31.06 -6.75 -5.05
N GLY A 45 31.87 -7.37 -4.19
CA GLY A 45 31.60 -8.67 -3.59
C GLY A 45 31.62 -9.83 -4.60
N PRO A 46 31.37 -11.07 -4.16
CA PRO A 46 31.63 -12.25 -4.97
C PRO A 46 30.53 -12.50 -6.03
N ALA A 47 30.79 -13.42 -6.97
CA ALA A 47 29.88 -13.75 -8.06
C ALA A 47 28.59 -14.39 -7.58
N GLU A 48 28.65 -15.18 -6.50
CA GLU A 48 27.45 -15.80 -5.96
C GLU A 48 26.43 -14.71 -5.64
N LEU A 49 25.18 -15.00 -6.00
CA LEU A 49 24.07 -14.27 -5.44
C LEU A 49 24.19 -14.46 -3.93
N ARG A 50 24.57 -13.39 -3.20
CA ARG A 50 24.22 -13.30 -1.77
C ARG A 50 22.72 -13.55 -1.75
N ARG A 51 22.30 -14.74 -1.32
CA ARG A 51 20.95 -14.94 -0.82
C ARG A 51 20.87 -13.98 0.36
N ILE A 52 20.34 -12.78 0.12
CA ILE A 52 20.03 -11.83 1.17
C ILE A 52 18.91 -12.50 1.96
N GLY A 53 19.29 -13.30 2.96
CA GLY A 53 18.39 -14.01 3.86
C GLY A 53 17.54 -15.06 3.16
N LEU A 54 17.78 -16.34 3.45
CA LEU A 54 16.65 -17.25 3.51
C LEU A 54 15.63 -16.58 4.44
N ILE A 55 14.40 -16.42 3.96
CA ILE A 55 13.35 -15.65 4.62
C ILE A 55 13.01 -16.35 5.94
N GLU A 56 13.68 -15.96 7.03
CA GLU A 56 13.23 -16.28 8.38
C GLU A 56 11.85 -15.63 8.55
N THR A 57 10.92 -16.35 9.13
CA THR A 57 9.64 -15.78 9.53
C THR A 57 9.88 -14.57 10.44
N CYS A 58 8.92 -13.67 10.48
CA CYS A 58 8.97 -12.53 11.39
C CYS A 58 9.24 -13.02 12.82
N THR A 59 10.19 -12.40 13.51
CA THR A 59 10.55 -12.71 14.90
C THR A 59 9.50 -12.25 15.91
N ALA A 60 8.45 -11.57 15.44
CA ALA A 60 7.32 -11.23 16.30
C ALA A 60 6.55 -12.52 16.56
N ASP A 61 6.27 -12.78 17.83
CA ASP A 61 5.59 -13.99 18.27
C ASP A 61 4.28 -14.21 17.47
N GLY A 62 4.03 -15.47 17.11
CA GLY A 62 2.88 -15.87 16.29
C GLY A 62 2.78 -15.24 14.89
N CYS A 63 3.84 -14.69 14.31
CA CYS A 63 3.80 -14.06 12.99
C CYS A 63 4.52 -14.88 11.91
N ASP A 64 3.75 -15.56 11.07
CA ASP A 64 4.31 -16.37 9.98
C ASP A 64 4.64 -15.56 8.70
N LYS A 65 4.52 -14.23 8.76
CA LYS A 65 4.86 -13.38 7.62
C LYS A 65 6.36 -13.35 7.41
N GLN A 66 6.76 -13.27 6.15
CA GLN A 66 8.16 -13.15 5.74
C GLN A 66 8.84 -11.93 6.39
N HIS A 67 10.04 -12.11 6.95
CA HIS A 67 10.83 -10.97 7.40
C HIS A 67 11.22 -10.08 6.21
N ARG A 68 11.32 -8.78 6.45
CA ARG A 68 11.82 -7.81 5.48
C ARG A 68 13.19 -7.27 5.89
N THR A 69 13.32 -6.88 7.15
CA THR A 69 14.55 -6.31 7.70
C THR A 69 14.50 -6.36 9.22
N LYS A 70 15.66 -6.43 9.89
CA LYS A 70 15.77 -6.46 11.36
C LYS A 70 14.93 -7.57 12.02
N GLY A 71 14.74 -8.70 11.34
CA GLY A 71 13.93 -9.83 11.81
C GLY A 71 12.41 -9.62 11.72
N TYR A 72 11.93 -8.45 11.33
CA TYR A 72 10.50 -8.15 11.30
C TYR A 72 9.91 -8.15 9.89
N CYS A 73 8.65 -8.57 9.75
CA CYS A 73 7.85 -8.30 8.56
C CYS A 73 7.63 -6.79 8.42
N ASP A 74 7.21 -6.33 7.24
CA ASP A 74 7.03 -4.92 6.94
C ASP A 74 6.12 -4.17 7.95
N THR A 75 5.03 -4.80 8.38
CA THR A 75 4.12 -4.24 9.40
C THR A 75 4.79 -4.10 10.77
N HIS A 76 5.49 -5.14 11.22
CA HIS A 76 6.17 -5.14 12.52
C HIS A 76 7.39 -4.22 12.53
N TYR A 77 8.11 -4.12 11.41
CA TYR A 77 9.20 -3.16 11.26
C TYR A 77 8.72 -1.71 11.39
N ARG A 78 7.56 -1.35 10.81
CA ARG A 78 6.98 0.00 10.98
C ARG A 78 6.60 0.31 12.43
N ARG A 79 6.12 -0.68 13.18
CA ARG A 79 5.81 -0.52 14.62
C ARG A 79 7.07 -0.31 15.43
N TRP A 80 8.05 -1.19 15.24
CA TRP A 80 9.38 -1.08 15.85
C TRP A 80 9.99 0.30 15.61
N LYS A 81 9.99 0.79 14.37
CA LYS A 81 10.53 2.10 13.99
C LYS A 81 9.84 3.27 14.71
N ARG A 82 8.58 3.10 15.13
CA ARG A 82 7.79 4.12 15.86
C ARG A 82 7.87 3.96 17.38
N GLY A 83 8.71 3.05 17.88
CA GLY A 83 8.78 2.73 19.32
C GLY A 83 7.54 2.02 19.87
N VAL A 84 6.68 1.50 18.98
CA VAL A 84 5.50 0.73 19.38
C VAL A 84 5.94 -0.72 19.63
N PRO A 85 5.60 -1.32 20.79
CA PRO A 85 5.92 -2.71 21.08
C PRO A 85 5.45 -3.66 19.97
N VAL A 86 6.31 -4.62 19.65
CA VAL A 86 6.12 -5.57 18.55
C VAL A 86 5.63 -6.91 19.12
N GLU A 87 4.55 -6.88 19.89
CA GLU A 87 3.95 -8.09 20.44
C GLU A 87 2.92 -8.72 19.50
N SER A 88 2.73 -10.02 19.67
CA SER A 88 1.91 -10.90 18.85
C SER A 88 0.46 -10.45 18.82
N LYS A 89 0.03 -9.97 17.64
CA LYS A 89 -1.34 -10.20 17.19
C LYS A 89 -1.28 -10.52 15.71
N THR A 90 -1.31 -11.82 15.40
CA THR A 90 -2.03 -12.31 14.22
C THR A 90 -3.31 -11.49 14.10
N PHE A 91 -3.36 -10.61 13.12
CA PHE A 91 -4.63 -10.13 12.62
C PHE A 91 -5.24 -11.31 11.86
N LYS A 92 -5.92 -12.21 12.59
CA LYS A 92 -6.95 -13.03 11.94
C LYS A 92 -7.86 -12.02 11.24
N ALA A 93 -8.12 -12.24 9.96
CA ALA A 93 -9.13 -11.47 9.24
C ALA A 93 -10.36 -11.40 10.14
N LEU A 94 -10.87 -10.19 10.38
CA LEU A 94 -12.13 -10.06 11.10
C LEU A 94 -13.14 -10.97 10.41
N PRO A 95 -13.92 -11.78 11.16
CA PRO A 95 -14.96 -12.57 10.56
C PRO A 95 -15.84 -11.66 9.71
N LYS A 96 -16.30 -12.15 8.55
CA LYS A 96 -17.27 -11.42 7.72
C LYS A 96 -18.39 -10.92 8.63
N PRO A 97 -18.87 -9.68 8.46
CA PRO A 97 -19.89 -9.14 9.33
C PRO A 97 -21.09 -10.10 9.38
N SER A 98 -21.49 -10.52 10.57
CA SER A 98 -22.59 -11.47 10.77
C SER A 98 -23.93 -10.89 10.33
N ASP A 99 -24.06 -9.57 10.42
CA ASP A 99 -25.20 -8.82 9.94
C ASP A 99 -24.87 -8.20 8.56
N PRO A 100 -25.60 -8.58 7.48
CA PRO A 100 -25.43 -8.01 6.15
C PRO A 100 -25.74 -6.50 6.10
N ASN A 101 -26.48 -5.98 7.09
CA ASN A 101 -26.81 -4.57 7.21
C ASN A 101 -25.86 -3.80 8.12
N SER A 102 -24.85 -4.44 8.71
CA SER A 102 -23.87 -3.71 9.51
C SER A 102 -23.09 -2.70 8.66
N TYR A 103 -22.59 -1.65 9.30
CA TYR A 103 -21.69 -0.65 8.68
C TYR A 103 -20.56 -1.29 7.88
N ALA A 104 -19.90 -2.30 8.45
CA ALA A 104 -18.82 -3.02 7.79
C ALA A 104 -19.30 -3.78 6.53
N ALA A 105 -20.50 -4.35 6.55
CA ALA A 105 -21.07 -5.04 5.39
C ALA A 105 -21.48 -4.05 4.29
N VAL A 106 -22.01 -2.89 4.64
CA VAL A 106 -22.30 -1.81 3.68
C VAL A 106 -21.01 -1.32 3.01
N HIS A 107 -19.96 -1.05 3.78
CA HIS A 107 -18.67 -0.63 3.21
C HIS A 107 -17.98 -1.72 2.38
N ALA A 108 -18.19 -2.99 2.73
CA ALA A 108 -17.76 -4.10 1.88
C ALA A 108 -18.55 -4.14 0.56
N ARG A 109 -19.86 -3.88 0.59
CA ARG A 109 -20.71 -3.79 -0.61
C ARG A 109 -20.30 -2.63 -1.51
N LEU A 110 -20.13 -1.42 -0.97
CA LEU A 110 -19.61 -0.25 -1.70
C LEU A 110 -18.32 -0.59 -2.45
N ARG A 111 -17.36 -1.22 -1.75
CA ARG A 111 -16.08 -1.63 -2.35
C ARG A 111 -16.25 -2.71 -3.41
N ALA A 112 -17.17 -3.64 -3.25
CA ALA A 112 -17.41 -4.69 -4.23
C ALA A 112 -18.14 -4.17 -5.48
N THR A 113 -19.05 -3.22 -5.32
CA THR A 113 -19.86 -2.66 -6.41
C THR A 113 -19.11 -1.61 -7.22
N TRP A 114 -18.35 -0.75 -6.55
CA TRP A 114 -17.70 0.41 -7.19
C TRP A 114 -16.17 0.39 -7.09
N GLY A 115 -15.58 -0.56 -6.38
CA GLY A 115 -14.14 -0.54 -6.12
C GLY A 115 -13.76 0.39 -4.96
N PRO A 116 -12.45 0.60 -4.75
CA PRO A 116 -11.98 1.50 -3.70
C PRO A 116 -12.34 2.95 -4.03
N ALA A 117 -12.68 3.75 -3.01
CA ALA A 117 -12.96 5.18 -3.18
C ALA A 117 -11.79 5.94 -3.83
N SER A 118 -10.55 5.46 -3.72
CA SER A 118 -9.38 6.07 -4.35
C SER A 118 -9.38 6.04 -5.87
N ASP A 119 -10.26 5.27 -6.49
CA ASP A 119 -10.41 5.26 -7.95
C ASP A 119 -11.28 6.46 -8.43
N TYR A 120 -11.81 7.26 -7.50
CA TYR A 120 -12.69 8.38 -7.76
C TYR A 120 -12.11 9.70 -7.24
N ALA A 121 -12.47 10.78 -7.92
CA ALA A 121 -12.23 12.13 -7.44
C ALA A 121 -13.15 12.45 -6.25
N CYS A 122 -12.64 13.22 -5.29
CA CYS A 122 -13.39 13.75 -4.16
C CYS A 122 -14.53 14.63 -4.66
N SER A 123 -15.77 14.35 -4.26
CA SER A 123 -16.95 15.08 -4.72
C SER A 123 -16.93 16.57 -4.33
N THR A 124 -16.17 16.96 -3.31
CA THR A 124 -16.07 18.37 -2.88
C THR A 124 -14.91 19.13 -3.51
N CYS A 125 -13.73 18.51 -3.65
CA CYS A 125 -12.50 19.23 -4.04
C CYS A 125 -11.81 18.69 -5.29
N GLY A 126 -12.27 17.58 -5.87
CA GLY A 126 -11.71 17.00 -7.09
C GLY A 126 -10.42 16.18 -6.92
N GLU A 127 -9.73 16.30 -5.78
CA GLU A 127 -8.54 15.50 -5.44
C GLU A 127 -8.87 14.02 -5.20
N ASP A 128 -7.86 13.15 -5.16
CA ASP A 128 -8.06 11.71 -4.91
C ASP A 128 -8.86 11.45 -3.62
N ALA A 129 -9.99 10.75 -3.76
CA ALA A 129 -10.78 10.34 -2.62
C ALA A 129 -10.07 9.22 -1.83
N ARG A 130 -10.51 9.04 -0.58
CA ARG A 130 -9.98 7.99 0.32
C ARG A 130 -11.07 7.20 1.00
N HIS A 131 -12.26 7.78 1.12
CA HIS A 131 -13.39 7.19 1.82
C HIS A 131 -14.65 7.24 0.95
N TRP A 132 -15.50 6.23 1.11
CA TRP A 132 -16.92 6.36 0.78
C TRP A 132 -17.59 7.05 1.97
N ALA A 133 -17.97 8.31 1.81
CA ALA A 133 -18.56 9.14 2.84
C ALA A 133 -20.08 9.09 2.75
N TYR A 134 -20.73 8.81 3.89
CA TYR A 134 -22.18 8.83 4.01
C TYR A 134 -22.69 10.28 3.96
N GLN A 135 -23.69 10.57 3.15
CA GLN A 135 -24.17 11.94 2.89
C GLN A 135 -25.28 12.41 3.87
N HIS A 136 -25.66 11.60 4.86
CA HIS A 136 -26.70 11.93 5.84
C HIS A 136 -28.06 12.27 5.22
N ASN A 137 -28.35 11.71 4.04
CA ASN A 137 -29.58 11.97 3.28
C ASN A 137 -30.60 10.83 3.39
N ASP A 138 -30.32 9.79 4.16
CA ASP A 138 -31.31 8.74 4.47
C ASP A 138 -32.27 9.24 5.56
N PRO A 139 -33.59 9.25 5.32
CA PRO A 139 -34.59 9.60 6.34
C PRO A 139 -34.61 8.61 7.52
N HIS A 140 -34.13 7.39 7.35
CA HIS A 140 -34.14 6.34 8.38
C HIS A 140 -32.77 5.67 8.53
N PRO A 141 -31.73 6.41 8.96
CA PRO A 141 -30.39 5.87 9.04
C PRO A 141 -30.29 4.80 10.14
N LEU A 142 -29.55 3.74 9.86
CA LEU A 142 -29.11 2.80 10.87
C LEU A 142 -28.00 3.42 11.72
N ARG A 143 -27.77 2.88 12.93
CA ARG A 143 -26.68 3.31 13.82
C ARG A 143 -25.75 2.15 14.13
N ALA A 144 -24.46 2.39 13.97
CA ALA A 144 -23.43 1.45 14.38
C ALA A 144 -23.33 1.41 15.92
N PRO A 145 -22.66 0.40 16.52
CA PRO A 145 -22.54 0.31 17.99
C PRO A 145 -21.90 1.55 18.65
N ASN A 146 -21.11 2.31 17.91
CA ASN A 146 -20.53 3.58 18.36
C ASN A 146 -21.44 4.80 18.13
N GLY A 147 -22.70 4.59 17.73
CA GLY A 147 -23.69 5.63 17.47
C GLY A 147 -23.62 6.27 16.07
N MET A 148 -22.59 5.98 15.28
CA MET A 148 -22.41 6.59 13.95
C MET A 148 -23.55 6.19 13.00
N PRO A 149 -24.24 7.16 12.37
CA PRO A 149 -25.31 6.88 11.42
C PRO A 149 -24.75 6.39 10.08
N TYR A 150 -25.52 5.55 9.39
CA TYR A 150 -25.20 5.05 8.05
C TYR A 150 -26.45 4.48 7.37
N SER A 151 -26.42 4.26 6.06
CA SER A 151 -27.53 3.68 5.30
C SER A 151 -27.15 2.34 4.67
N THR A 152 -28.14 1.49 4.38
CA THR A 152 -27.94 0.32 3.52
C THR A 152 -28.13 0.62 2.03
N ASP A 153 -28.68 1.79 1.68
CA ASP A 153 -28.76 2.25 0.30
C ASP A 153 -27.38 2.72 -0.16
N ILE A 154 -26.68 1.82 -0.83
CA ILE A 154 -25.36 2.13 -1.34
C ILE A 154 -25.41 3.12 -2.50
N PHE A 155 -26.52 3.23 -3.25
CA PHE A 155 -26.59 3.99 -4.50
C PHE A 155 -26.87 5.48 -4.30
N GLY A 156 -27.66 5.83 -3.28
CA GLY A 156 -28.08 7.21 -3.04
C GLY A 156 -27.36 7.92 -1.90
N CYS A 157 -26.75 7.17 -0.97
CA CYS A 157 -26.31 7.73 0.30
C CYS A 157 -24.80 7.89 0.47
N TYR A 158 -24.00 7.51 -0.51
CA TYR A 158 -22.54 7.49 -0.39
C TYR A 158 -21.85 8.18 -1.55
N GLU A 159 -20.83 8.98 -1.25
CA GLU A 159 -19.98 9.63 -2.24
C GLU A 159 -18.49 9.43 -1.93
N ALA A 160 -17.65 9.50 -2.96
CA ALA A 160 -16.21 9.43 -2.79
C ALA A 160 -15.68 10.77 -2.27
N MET A 161 -15.05 10.79 -1.10
CA MET A 161 -14.47 12.00 -0.51
C MET A 161 -13.03 11.78 -0.02
N CYS A 162 -12.22 12.82 -0.06
CA CYS A 162 -10.90 12.83 0.56
C CYS A 162 -11.03 12.99 2.08
N GLY A 163 -10.02 12.54 2.84
CA GLY A 163 -10.03 12.58 4.31
C GLY A 163 -10.30 13.97 4.91
N PRO A 164 -9.63 15.05 4.44
CA PRO A 164 -9.89 16.40 4.93
C PRO A 164 -11.31 16.90 4.69
N CYS A 165 -11.86 16.69 3.48
CA CYS A 165 -13.23 17.11 3.15
C CYS A 165 -14.27 16.31 3.95
N HIS A 166 -14.11 14.99 4.04
CA HIS A 166 -14.99 14.14 4.84
C HIS A 166 -15.02 14.58 6.31
N GLY A 167 -13.84 14.76 6.93
CA GLY A 167 -13.79 15.19 8.33
C GLY A 167 -14.34 16.60 8.56
N LYS A 168 -14.30 17.49 7.57
CA LYS A 168 -14.97 18.80 7.66
C LYS A 168 -16.48 18.66 7.61
N PHE A 169 -16.98 17.86 6.67
CA PHE A 169 -18.39 17.56 6.51
C PHE A 169 -19.01 17.01 7.80
N ASP A 170 -18.37 16.02 8.43
CA ASP A 170 -18.84 15.42 9.68
C ASP A 170 -18.93 16.47 10.83
N ARG A 171 -17.91 17.32 10.97
CA ARG A 171 -17.92 18.38 12.00
C ARG A 171 -19.01 19.43 11.77
N ASP A 172 -19.26 19.78 10.51
CA ASP A 172 -20.29 20.76 10.16
C ASP A 172 -21.70 20.21 10.45
N LEU A 173 -21.89 18.89 10.36
CA LEU A 173 -23.13 18.21 10.77
C LEU A 173 -23.30 18.20 12.29
N ASP A 174 -22.27 17.80 13.04
CA ASP A 174 -22.31 17.80 14.51
C ASP A 174 -22.64 19.20 15.07
N MET A 175 -22.06 20.25 14.48
CA MET A 175 -22.32 21.64 14.88
C MET A 175 -23.76 22.08 14.60
N ARG A 176 -24.36 21.64 13.49
CA ARG A 176 -25.77 21.95 13.18
C ARG A 176 -26.71 21.25 14.13
N GLU A 177 -26.49 19.96 14.40
CA GLU A 177 -27.33 19.21 15.34
C GLU A 177 -27.24 19.74 16.78
N ALA A 178 -26.11 20.34 17.18
CA ALA A 178 -25.93 20.98 18.48
C ALA A 178 -26.63 22.34 18.64
N ILE A 179 -26.95 23.04 17.54
CA ILE A 179 -27.64 24.35 17.58
C ILE A 179 -29.17 24.18 17.69
N PHE A 180 -29.70 23.04 17.25
CA PHE A 180 -31.13 22.74 17.21
C PHE A 180 -31.62 21.83 18.35
N ASN A 181 -30.74 21.51 19.33
CA ASN A 181 -31.07 20.83 20.58
C ASN A 181 -30.82 21.74 21.78
#